data_AF-A0A7S2HBK3-F1
#
_entry.id   AF-A0A7S2HBK3-F1
#
_cell.length_a   1.000
_cell.length_b   1.000
_cell.length_c   1.000
_cell.angle_alpha   90.00
_cell.angle_beta   90.00
_cell.angle_gamma   90.00
#
_symmetry.space_group_name_H-M   'P 1'
#
loop_
_entity.id
_entity.type
_entity.pdbx_description
1 polymer ?
#
loop_
_entity_poly.entity_id
_entity_poly.type
_entity_poly.pdbx_seq_one_letter_code
_entity_poly.pdbx_strand_id
1 'polypeptide(L)'
;GIRERVVAYDEASQSGTGLLFTSHTHSSLLMALQRAIDLYAAPVHYAALRRNAYDSACDIADTAWHWHCEIERLIACQQPSWQHDDVLAGLAGDDCRGSIQEELAILSEMGK
;
A
#
# COMPACT_ATOMS: atom_id res chain seq x y z
N GLY A 1 7.31 0.87 -1.51
CA GLY A 1 7.71 0.06 -2.69
C GLY A 1 7.23 -1.38 -2.59
N ILE A 2 7.42 -2.24 -3.61
CA ILE A 2 6.94 -3.65 -3.63
C ILE A 2 7.34 -4.42 -2.35
N ARG A 3 8.53 -4.18 -1.81
CA ARG A 3 9.02 -4.78 -0.56
C ARG A 3 8.09 -4.54 0.64
N GLU A 4 7.49 -3.35 0.76
CA GLU A 4 6.60 -3.01 1.89
C GLU A 4 5.25 -3.73 1.80
N ARG A 5 4.89 -4.25 0.62
CA ARG A 5 3.62 -4.95 0.39
C ARG A 5 3.73 -6.47 0.53
N VAL A 6 4.96 -7.00 0.61
CA VAL A 6 5.17 -8.43 0.80
C VAL A 6 5.23 -8.73 2.30
N VAL A 7 4.28 -9.51 2.79
CA VAL A 7 4.24 -10.01 4.16
C VAL A 7 4.75 -11.43 4.16
N ALA A 8 5.67 -11.75 5.08
CA ALA A 8 6.22 -13.10 5.20
C ALA A 8 5.10 -14.12 5.43
N TYR A 9 5.09 -15.18 4.64
CA TYR A 9 4.15 -16.27 4.79
C TYR A 9 4.36 -17.00 6.11
N ASP A 10 3.28 -17.28 6.81
CA ASP A 10 3.25 -18.10 8.02
C ASP A 10 2.40 -19.35 7.77
N GLU A 11 3.01 -20.51 7.95
CA GLU A 11 2.36 -21.80 7.72
C GLU A 11 1.29 -22.12 8.78
N ALA A 12 1.47 -21.64 10.01
CA ALA A 12 0.52 -21.90 11.10
C ALA A 12 -0.81 -21.18 10.87
N SER A 13 -0.76 -19.91 10.45
CA SER A 13 -1.96 -19.10 10.14
C SER A 13 -2.37 -19.13 8.67
N GLN A 14 -1.56 -19.70 7.79
CA GLN A 14 -1.71 -19.66 6.32
C GLN A 14 -1.84 -18.23 5.77
N SER A 15 -1.29 -17.25 6.48
CA SER A 15 -1.35 -15.84 6.15
C SER A 15 -0.04 -15.34 5.55
N GLY A 16 -0.05 -14.16 4.92
CA GLY A 16 1.11 -13.58 4.26
C GLY A 16 1.13 -13.85 2.74
N THR A 17 1.93 -13.06 2.03
CA THR A 17 1.84 -12.88 0.57
C THR A 17 3.13 -13.28 -0.14
N GLY A 18 4.20 -13.58 0.59
CA GLY A 18 5.47 -13.98 -0.02
C GLY A 18 6.54 -14.44 0.96
N LEU A 19 7.75 -14.55 0.43
CA LEU A 19 8.94 -14.89 1.19
C LEU A 19 9.87 -13.68 1.27
N LEU A 20 10.40 -13.45 2.47
CA LEU A 20 11.32 -12.34 2.73
C LEU A 20 12.70 -12.90 3.08
N PHE A 21 13.74 -12.21 2.60
CA PHE A 21 15.13 -12.41 3.04
C PHE A 21 15.61 -11.08 3.63
N THR A 22 15.65 -10.98 4.96
CA THR A 22 15.77 -9.69 5.65
C THR A 22 17.22 -9.23 5.82
N SER A 23 18.17 -10.15 5.90
CA SER A 23 19.58 -9.83 6.20
C SER A 23 20.39 -9.43 4.98
N HIS A 24 19.82 -9.52 3.77
CA HIS A 24 20.52 -9.29 2.49
C HIS A 24 21.86 -10.04 2.36
N THR A 25 22.03 -11.15 3.10
CA THR A 25 23.21 -12.02 3.04
C THR A 25 22.96 -13.21 2.13
N HIS A 26 24.05 -13.77 1.58
CA HIS A 26 23.99 -15.00 0.78
C HIS A 26 23.29 -16.15 1.52
N SER A 27 23.59 -16.33 2.82
CA SER A 27 22.95 -17.37 3.64
C SER A 27 21.44 -17.15 3.80
N SER A 28 21.00 -15.91 4.04
CA SER A 28 19.58 -15.59 4.16
C SER A 28 18.81 -15.84 2.85
N LEU A 29 19.46 -15.59 1.70
CA LEU A 29 18.90 -15.90 0.40
C LEU A 29 18.74 -17.42 0.20
N LEU A 30 19.78 -18.20 0.50
CA LEU A 30 19.71 -19.67 0.38
C LEU A 30 18.62 -20.27 1.28
N MET A 31 18.47 -19.77 2.51
CA MET A 31 17.38 -20.22 3.39
C MET A 31 16.01 -19.88 2.83
N ALA A 32 15.82 -18.67 2.27
CA ALA A 32 14.56 -18.29 1.64
C ALA A 32 14.23 -19.15 0.41
N LEU A 33 15.25 -19.50 -0.40
CA LEU A 33 15.08 -20.40 -1.55
C LEU A 33 14.72 -21.82 -1.12
N GLN A 34 15.39 -22.37 -0.11
CA GLN A 34 15.04 -23.69 0.42
C GLN A 34 13.59 -23.70 0.90
N ARG A 35 13.19 -22.67 1.65
CA ARG A 35 11.82 -22.53 2.14
C ARG A 35 10.80 -22.40 1.01
N ALA A 36 11.16 -21.80 -0.13
CA ALA A 36 10.33 -21.76 -1.32
C ALA A 36 10.11 -23.15 -1.94
N ILE A 37 11.16 -23.99 -1.97
CA ILE A 37 11.08 -25.37 -2.44
C ILE A 37 10.15 -26.18 -1.53
N ASP A 38 10.33 -26.06 -0.22
CA ASP A 38 9.54 -26.78 0.78
C ASP A 38 8.05 -26.39 0.67
N LEU A 39 7.76 -25.09 0.52
CA LEU A 39 6.39 -24.60 0.28
C LEU A 39 5.79 -25.12 -1.02
N TYR A 40 6.57 -25.15 -2.11
CA TYR A 40 6.09 -25.68 -3.39
C TYR A 40 5.72 -27.16 -3.30
N ALA A 41 6.47 -27.93 -2.50
CA ALA A 41 6.17 -29.33 -2.23
C ALA A 41 4.90 -29.54 -1.37
N ALA A 42 4.42 -28.50 -0.68
CA ALA A 42 3.23 -28.51 0.17
C ALA A 42 2.03 -27.84 -0.54
N PRO A 43 1.22 -28.59 -1.32
CA PRO A 43 0.23 -28.00 -2.25
C PRO A 43 -0.82 -27.13 -1.59
N VAL A 44 -1.24 -27.45 -0.36
CA VAL A 44 -2.22 -26.66 0.41
C VAL A 44 -1.66 -25.28 0.75
N HIS A 45 -0.43 -25.23 1.28
CA HIS A 45 0.23 -23.98 1.64
C HIS A 45 0.60 -23.18 0.41
N TYR A 46 1.06 -23.84 -0.65
CA TYR A 46 1.36 -23.19 -1.92
C TYR A 46 0.13 -22.51 -2.54
N ALA A 47 -1.02 -23.20 -2.54
CA ALA A 47 -2.27 -22.63 -3.05
C ALA A 47 -2.73 -21.42 -2.22
N ALA A 48 -2.66 -21.50 -0.89
CA ALA A 48 -2.98 -20.39 -0.01
C ALA A 48 -2.08 -19.17 -0.26
N LEU A 49 -0.76 -19.39 -0.30
CA LEU A 49 0.22 -18.35 -0.61
C LEU A 49 -0.05 -17.67 -1.96
N ARG A 50 -0.32 -18.46 -3.01
CA ARG A 50 -0.62 -17.95 -4.35
C ARG A 50 -1.87 -17.08 -4.36
N ARG A 51 -2.92 -17.51 -3.67
CA ARG A 51 -4.15 -16.73 -3.51
C ARG A 51 -3.88 -15.42 -2.79
N ASN A 52 -3.23 -15.46 -1.63
CA ASN A 52 -2.90 -14.27 -0.85
C ASN A 52 -2.06 -13.28 -1.67
N ALA A 53 -1.07 -13.77 -2.42
CA ALA A 53 -0.24 -12.93 -3.28
C ALA A 53 -1.07 -12.24 -4.37
N TYR A 54 -1.99 -12.96 -5.01
CA TYR A 54 -2.90 -12.41 -6.02
C TYR A 54 -3.82 -11.35 -5.42
N ASP A 55 -4.47 -11.65 -4.29
CA ASP A 55 -5.41 -10.75 -3.61
C ASP A 55 -4.70 -9.49 -3.08
N SER A 56 -3.38 -9.55 -2.83
CA SER A 56 -2.58 -8.41 -2.38
C SER A 56 -2.02 -7.53 -3.51
N ALA A 57 -2.14 -7.97 -4.77
CA ALA A 57 -1.62 -7.22 -5.90
C ALA A 57 -2.38 -5.90 -6.05
N CYS A 58 -1.64 -4.80 -6.16
CA CYS A 58 -2.23 -3.49 -6.38
C CYS A 58 -2.58 -3.31 -7.84
N ASP A 59 -3.78 -2.78 -8.13
CA ASP A 59 -4.06 -2.26 -9.45
C ASP A 59 -3.24 -0.98 -9.69
N ILE A 60 -2.77 -0.83 -10.93
CA ILE A 60 -2.16 0.39 -11.42
C ILE A 60 -3.19 1.52 -11.39
N ALA A 61 -4.47 1.22 -11.65
CA ALA A 61 -5.56 2.19 -11.59
C ALA A 61 -5.67 2.83 -10.20
N ASP A 62 -5.65 2.03 -9.13
CA ASP A 62 -5.68 2.51 -7.75
C ASP A 62 -4.45 3.38 -7.45
N THR A 63 -3.28 2.94 -7.89
CA THR A 63 -2.04 3.70 -7.70
C THR A 63 -2.09 5.05 -8.42
N ALA A 64 -2.59 5.07 -9.66
CA ALA A 64 -2.75 6.29 -10.44
C ALA A 64 -3.77 7.25 -9.80
N TRP A 65 -4.86 6.71 -9.26
CA TRP A 65 -5.86 7.49 -8.53
C TRP A 65 -5.25 8.14 -7.28
N HIS A 66 -4.53 7.39 -6.45
CA HIS A 66 -3.85 7.94 -5.28
C HIS A 66 -2.85 9.04 -5.65
N TRP A 67 -2.09 8.87 -6.74
CA TRP A 67 -1.19 9.91 -7.25
C TRP A 67 -1.95 11.13 -7.76
N HIS A 68 -3.08 10.95 -8.43
CA HIS A 68 -3.91 12.05 -8.89
C HIS A 68 -4.40 12.89 -7.71
N CYS A 69 -4.96 12.27 -6.67
CA CYS A 69 -5.40 12.97 -5.47
C CYS A 69 -4.27 13.75 -4.80
N GLU A 70 -3.07 13.16 -4.71
CA GLU A 70 -1.91 13.83 -4.11
C GLU A 70 -1.42 15.02 -4.95
N ILE A 71 -1.45 14.91 -6.28
CA ILE A 71 -1.11 16.02 -7.18
C ILE A 71 -2.11 17.16 -7.03
N GLU A 72 -3.42 16.87 -7.02
CA GLU A 72 -4.45 17.89 -6.81
C GLU A 72 -4.30 18.58 -5.45
N ARG A 73 -3.99 17.82 -4.39
CA ARG A 73 -3.71 18.36 -3.05
C ARG A 73 -2.53 19.36 -3.10
N LEU A 74 -1.43 18.98 -3.74
CA LEU A 74 -0.24 19.84 -3.85
C LEU A 74 -0.50 21.10 -4.70
N ILE A 75 -1.30 21.00 -5.75
CA ILE A 75 -1.72 22.15 -6.58
C ILE A 75 -2.55 23.12 -5.73
N ALA A 76 -3.52 22.63 -4.96
CA ALA A 76 -4.34 23.45 -4.08
C ALA A 76 -3.49 24.20 -3.03
N CYS A 77 -2.46 23.56 -2.46
CA CYS A 77 -1.56 24.21 -1.50
C CYS A 77 -0.72 25.35 -2.08
N GLN A 78 -0.50 25.40 -3.41
CA GLN A 78 0.28 26.47 -4.05
C GLN A 78 -0.55 27.71 -4.40
N GLN A 79 -1.86 27.63 -4.22
CA GLN A 79 -2.79 28.64 -4.67
C GLN A 79 -3.44 29.34 -3.46
N PRO A 80 -3.86 30.60 -3.59
CA PRO A 80 -4.56 31.30 -2.52
C PRO A 80 -5.85 30.56 -2.12
N SER A 81 -6.14 30.48 -0.82
CA SER A 81 -7.24 29.66 -0.26
C SER A 81 -8.60 29.90 -0.91
N TRP A 82 -8.91 31.15 -1.29
CA TRP A 82 -10.19 31.54 -1.90
C TRP A 82 -10.45 30.98 -3.30
N GLN A 83 -9.47 30.31 -3.92
CA GLN A 83 -9.55 29.82 -5.30
C GLN A 83 -9.78 28.29 -5.40
N HIS A 84 -9.70 27.55 -4.29
CA HIS A 84 -9.74 26.07 -4.28
C HIS A 84 -10.68 25.43 -3.25
N ASP A 85 -11.46 26.23 -2.50
CA ASP A 85 -12.42 25.71 -1.52
C ASP A 85 -13.42 24.71 -2.13
N ASP A 86 -13.87 24.95 -3.37
CA ASP A 86 -14.78 24.04 -4.09
C ASP A 86 -14.10 22.72 -4.55
N VAL A 87 -12.80 22.76 -4.85
CA VAL A 87 -12.01 21.59 -5.30
C VAL A 87 -11.72 20.66 -4.12
N LEU A 88 -11.32 21.23 -2.98
CA LEU A 88 -11.10 20.48 -1.74
C LEU A 88 -12.41 19.86 -1.22
N ALA A 89 -13.54 20.57 -1.37
CA ALA A 89 -14.86 20.04 -1.03
C ALA A 89 -15.29 18.87 -1.94
N GLY A 90 -14.94 18.91 -3.23
CA GLY A 90 -15.20 17.81 -4.19
C GLY A 90 -14.36 16.57 -3.90
N LEU A 91 -13.07 16.74 -3.59
CA LEU A 91 -12.17 15.64 -3.23
C LEU A 91 -12.52 15.00 -1.88
N ALA A 92 -13.21 15.72 -0.99
CA ALA A 92 -13.73 15.16 0.26
C ALA A 92 -14.95 14.24 0.08
N GLY A 93 -15.66 14.34 -1.06
CA GLY A 93 -16.85 13.54 -1.39
C GLY A 93 -16.54 12.18 -2.01
N ASP A 94 -15.52 12.11 -2.87
CA ASP A 94 -15.07 10.90 -3.56
C ASP A 94 -13.96 10.21 -2.78
N ASP A 95 -14.36 9.29 -1.87
CA ASP A 95 -13.60 8.20 -1.26
C ASP A 95 -12.14 8.45 -0.79
N CYS A 96 -11.73 9.71 -0.58
CA CYS A 96 -10.45 10.09 0.03
C CYS A 96 -10.44 9.90 1.56
N ARG A 97 -11.28 8.98 2.07
CA ARG A 97 -11.62 8.79 3.49
C ARG A 97 -10.45 8.18 4.26
N GLY A 98 -9.54 9.03 4.72
CA GLY A 98 -8.63 8.66 5.79
C GLY A 98 -7.54 9.70 6.00
N SER A 99 -6.74 9.96 4.97
CA SER A 99 -5.53 10.78 5.12
C SER A 99 -5.77 12.29 4.92
N ILE A 100 -6.72 12.67 4.06
CA ILE A 100 -6.86 14.07 3.63
C ILE A 100 -7.77 14.87 4.59
N GLN A 101 -8.73 14.23 5.25
CA GLN A 101 -9.66 14.92 6.17
C GLN A 101 -8.99 15.39 7.46
N GLU A 102 -8.06 14.62 8.04
CA GLU A 102 -7.31 15.04 9.24
C GLU A 102 -6.38 16.21 8.94
N GLU A 103 -5.70 16.21 7.77
CA GLU A 103 -4.82 17.33 7.39
C GLU A 103 -5.59 18.59 6.98
N LEU A 104 -6.74 18.46 6.31
CA LEU A 104 -7.59 19.63 5.97
C LEU A 104 -8.19 20.28 7.22
N ALA A 105 -8.51 19.51 8.26
CA ALA A 105 -8.92 20.05 9.55
C ALA A 105 -7.80 20.87 10.21
N ILE A 106 -6.56 20.37 10.16
CA ILE A 106 -5.38 21.07 10.69
C ILE A 106 -5.10 22.37 9.90
N LEU A 107 -5.19 22.33 8.56
CA LEU A 107 -4.97 23.50 7.72
C LEU A 107 -6.07 24.57 7.88
N SER A 108 -7.32 24.16 8.13
CA SER A 108 -8.42 25.08 8.46
C SER A 108 -8.22 25.77 9.82
N GLU A 109 -7.55 25.14 10.78
CA GLU A 109 -7.26 25.73 12.08
C GLU A 109 -6.06 26.69 12.03
N MET A 110 -5.10 26.46 11.13
CA MET A 110 -3.92 27.32 10.95
C MET A 110 -4.19 28.60 10.15
N GLY A 111 -5.38 28.74 9.54
CA GLY A 111 -5.81 29.91 8.77
C GLY A 111 -6.59 30.98 9.56
N LYS A 112 -6.61 30.93 10.90
CA LYS A 112 -7.21 31.96 11.77
C LYS A 112 -6.17 32.83 12.45
#